data_AF-A0A560WA42-F1
#
_entry.id   AF-A0A560WA42-F1
#
_cell.length_a   1.000
_cell.length_b   1.000
_cell.length_c   1.000
_cell.angle_alpha   90.00
_cell.angle_beta   90.00
_cell.angle_gamma   90.00
#
_symmetry.space_group_name_H-M   'P 1'
#
loop_
_entity.id
_entity.type
_entity.pdbx_description
1 polymer ?
#
loop_
_entity_poly.entity_id
_entity_poly.type
_entity_poly.pdbx_seq_one_letter_code
_entity_poly.pdbx_strand_id
1 'polypeptide(L)'
;MTDDLLVTHLAAALVALPLGGYQLFRRTKGDARHVLVGRVWVGLMLYVALSSFGLRDLNNGSFSLLHVLSIVTLVSLSLGIWRIRAGDVRAHRGAMTGSWLGLCGAFVAAVAVPDRTLPTFALDHPTGALAALLAVAATSWVVIRLGGLLADRAALPAAPLRPPD
;
A
#
# COMPACT_ATOMS: atom_id res chain seq x y z
N MET A 1 14.73 -11.46 -15.59
CA MET A 1 13.30 -11.48 -15.20
C MET A 1 13.07 -11.03 -13.75
N THR A 2 14.10 -11.04 -12.89
CA THR A 2 14.07 -10.51 -11.51
C THR A 2 14.04 -8.99 -11.44
N ASP A 3 14.60 -8.29 -12.44
CA ASP A 3 14.75 -6.84 -12.42
C ASP A 3 13.40 -6.11 -12.51
N ASP A 4 12.52 -6.55 -13.40
CA ASP A 4 11.18 -5.98 -13.54
C ASP A 4 10.35 -6.18 -12.26
N LEU A 5 10.44 -7.37 -11.66
CA LEU A 5 9.72 -7.70 -10.42
C LEU A 5 10.19 -6.84 -9.24
N LEU A 6 11.51 -6.60 -9.14
CA LEU A 6 12.07 -5.74 -8.10
C LEU A 6 11.55 -4.31 -8.25
N VAL A 7 11.57 -3.76 -9.46
CA VAL A 7 11.13 -2.38 -9.72
C VAL A 7 9.65 -2.21 -9.41
N THR A 8 8.79 -3.13 -9.85
CA THR A 8 7.35 -3.05 -9.59
C THR A 8 7.01 -3.32 -8.12
N HIS A 9 7.72 -4.25 -7.45
CA HIS A 9 7.61 -4.47 -6.00
C HIS A 9 7.93 -3.20 -5.22
N LEU A 10 9.07 -2.58 -5.55
CA LEU A 10 9.53 -1.37 -4.90
C LEU A 10 8.55 -0.21 -5.13
N ALA A 11 8.11 0.00 -6.38
CA ALA A 11 7.13 1.03 -6.70
C ALA A 11 5.82 0.84 -5.90
N ALA A 12 5.31 -0.40 -5.84
CA ALA A 12 4.11 -0.71 -5.08
C ALA A 12 4.30 -0.47 -3.57
N ALA A 13 5.44 -0.86 -2.99
CA ALA A 13 5.76 -0.65 -1.58
C ALA A 13 5.87 0.85 -1.23
N LEU A 14 6.55 1.63 -2.08
CA LEU A 14 6.73 3.08 -1.89
C LEU A 14 5.40 3.83 -1.99
N VAL A 15 4.47 3.42 -2.85
CA VAL A 15 3.11 4.00 -2.92
C VAL A 15 2.22 3.53 -1.77
N ALA A 16 2.38 2.29 -1.30
CA ALA A 16 1.60 1.74 -0.18
C ALA A 16 1.89 2.44 1.16
N LEU A 17 3.12 2.92 1.39
CA LEU A 17 3.51 3.66 2.59
C LEU A 17 2.64 4.90 2.87
N PRO A 18 2.58 5.91 1.98
CA PRO A 18 1.77 7.11 2.18
C PRO A 18 0.27 6.82 2.12
N LEU A 19 -0.20 5.87 1.30
CA LEU A 19 -1.62 5.48 1.27
C LEU A 19 -2.07 4.85 2.61
N GLY A 20 -1.24 3.98 3.19
CA GLY A 20 -1.51 3.40 4.50
C GLY A 20 -1.50 4.46 5.60
N GLY A 21 -0.51 5.36 5.57
CA GLY A 21 -0.44 6.50 6.48
C GLY A 21 -1.70 7.37 6.40
N TYR A 22 -2.13 7.72 5.17
CA TYR A 22 -3.38 8.44 4.96
C TYR A 22 -4.59 7.72 5.57
N GLN A 23 -4.72 6.41 5.38
CA GLN A 23 -5.83 5.61 5.94
C GLN A 23 -5.81 5.51 7.46
N LEU A 24 -4.62 5.49 8.06
CA LEU A 24 -4.43 5.43 9.50
C LEU A 24 -4.69 6.79 10.17
N PHE A 25 -4.27 7.90 9.56
CA PHE A 25 -4.30 9.22 10.20
C PHE A 25 -5.45 10.13 9.75
N ARG A 26 -6.20 9.79 8.70
CA ARG A 26 -7.40 10.56 8.33
C ARG A 26 -8.47 10.49 9.43
N ARG A 27 -9.21 11.59 9.58
CA ARG A 27 -10.23 11.78 10.64
C ARG A 27 -11.45 10.88 10.45
N THR A 28 -12.13 11.00 9.32
CA THR A 28 -13.30 10.17 8.99
C THR A 28 -12.81 8.77 8.61
N LYS A 29 -13.52 7.70 8.97
CA LYS A 29 -13.25 6.33 8.55
C LYS A 29 -14.56 5.59 8.33
N GLY A 30 -14.56 4.62 7.43
CA GLY A 30 -15.75 3.86 7.05
C GLY A 30 -16.63 4.51 5.97
N ASP A 31 -16.36 5.75 5.57
CA ASP A 31 -16.96 6.39 4.40
C ASP A 31 -16.49 5.76 3.09
N ALA A 32 -17.21 6.02 2.00
CA ALA A 32 -16.92 5.43 0.69
C ALA A 32 -15.45 5.67 0.24
N ARG A 33 -14.90 6.86 0.52
CA ARG A 33 -13.48 7.16 0.24
C ARG A 33 -12.52 6.28 1.04
N HIS A 34 -12.80 6.03 2.32
CA HIS A 34 -12.02 5.10 3.13
C HIS A 34 -12.01 3.71 2.50
N VAL A 35 -13.17 3.24 2.07
CA VAL A 35 -13.34 1.88 1.52
C VAL A 35 -12.61 1.75 0.20
N LEU A 36 -12.76 2.72 -0.72
CA LEU A 36 -12.10 2.70 -2.02
C LEU A 36 -10.58 2.76 -1.89
N VAL A 37 -10.04 3.77 -1.19
CA VAL A 37 -8.59 3.91 -1.00
C VAL A 37 -8.02 2.73 -0.21
N GLY A 38 -8.78 2.20 0.75
CA GLY A 38 -8.40 1.02 1.53
C GLY A 38 -8.28 -0.23 0.68
N ARG A 39 -9.17 -0.45 -0.29
CA ARG A 39 -9.05 -1.56 -1.24
C ARG A 39 -7.79 -1.45 -2.10
N VAL A 40 -7.48 -0.25 -2.60
CA VAL A 40 -6.24 -0.01 -3.36
C VAL A 40 -5.02 -0.32 -2.50
N TRP A 41 -4.98 0.20 -1.27
CA TRP A 41 -3.87 -0.04 -0.34
C TRP A 41 -3.69 -1.54 -0.02
N VAL A 42 -4.80 -2.26 0.27
CA VAL A 42 -4.76 -3.72 0.49
C VAL A 42 -4.22 -4.44 -0.75
N GLY A 43 -4.67 -4.07 -1.96
CA GLY A 43 -4.19 -4.66 -3.20
C GLY A 43 -2.68 -4.49 -3.40
N LEU A 44 -2.16 -3.29 -3.13
CA LEU A 44 -0.71 -3.02 -3.16
C LEU A 44 0.03 -3.86 -2.12
N MET A 45 -0.47 -3.93 -0.89
CA MET A 45 0.15 -4.71 0.17
C MET A 45 0.17 -6.22 -0.13
N LEU A 46 -0.89 -6.76 -0.73
CA LEU A 46 -0.92 -8.14 -1.20
C LEU A 46 0.11 -8.37 -2.30
N TYR A 47 0.19 -7.46 -3.28
CA TYR A 47 1.18 -7.55 -4.35
C TYR A 47 2.62 -7.52 -3.80
N VAL A 48 2.93 -6.58 -2.90
CA VAL A 48 4.24 -6.46 -2.24
C VAL A 48 4.58 -7.75 -1.48
N ALA A 49 3.66 -8.25 -0.65
CA ALA A 49 3.90 -9.45 0.14
C ALA A 49 4.05 -10.72 -0.72
N LEU A 50 3.33 -10.83 -1.84
CA LEU A 50 3.45 -11.99 -2.74
C LEU A 50 4.71 -11.93 -3.61
N SER A 51 5.02 -10.75 -4.16
CA SER A 51 6.21 -10.58 -5.01
C SER A 51 7.51 -10.71 -4.22
N SER A 52 7.52 -10.45 -2.91
CA SER A 52 8.72 -10.65 -2.07
C SER A 52 9.25 -12.08 -2.12
N PHE A 53 8.37 -13.08 -2.27
CA PHE A 53 8.78 -14.49 -2.39
C PHE A 53 9.53 -14.80 -3.69
N GLY A 54 9.36 -13.98 -4.74
CA GLY A 54 10.12 -14.07 -5.98
C GLY A 54 11.48 -13.36 -5.90
N LEU A 55 11.74 -12.58 -4.84
CA LEU A 55 12.97 -11.83 -4.63
C LEU A 55 13.98 -12.56 -3.73
N ARG A 56 13.85 -13.89 -3.56
CA ARG A 56 14.76 -14.73 -2.74
C ARG A 56 16.19 -14.71 -3.23
N ASP A 57 16.40 -14.53 -4.53
CA ASP A 57 17.72 -14.50 -5.15
C ASP A 57 18.57 -13.33 -4.60
N LEU A 58 17.94 -12.27 -4.08
CA LEU A 58 18.62 -11.16 -3.37
C LEU A 58 19.21 -11.55 -2.01
N ASN A 59 18.99 -12.79 -1.57
CA ASN A 59 19.49 -13.37 -0.33
C ASN A 59 20.12 -14.75 -0.58
N ASN A 60 20.83 -14.91 -1.70
CA ASN A 60 21.47 -16.17 -2.12
C ASN A 60 20.48 -17.36 -2.19
N GLY A 61 19.22 -17.08 -2.54
CA GLY A 61 18.15 -18.09 -2.60
C GLY A 61 17.52 -18.46 -1.25
N SER A 62 17.98 -17.88 -0.14
CA SER A 62 17.50 -18.21 1.21
C SER A 62 16.35 -17.31 1.69
N PHE A 63 15.48 -17.87 2.53
CA PHE A 63 14.43 -17.10 3.20
C PHE A 63 15.02 -16.19 4.28
N SER A 64 14.55 -14.96 4.33
CA SER A 64 14.93 -13.94 5.32
C SER A 64 13.76 -13.58 6.25
N LEU A 65 14.03 -12.81 7.30
CA LEU A 65 12.99 -12.26 8.18
C LEU A 65 11.92 -11.46 7.42
N LEU A 66 12.26 -10.85 6.28
CA LEU A 66 11.30 -10.13 5.43
C LEU A 66 10.28 -11.07 4.77
N HIS A 67 10.63 -12.33 4.56
CA HIS A 67 9.69 -13.33 4.06
C HIS A 67 8.70 -13.77 5.14
N VAL A 68 9.19 -13.95 6.37
CA VAL A 68 8.32 -14.20 7.54
C VAL A 68 7.36 -13.03 7.72
N LEU A 69 7.86 -11.79 7.63
CA LEU A 69 7.04 -10.59 7.68
C LEU A 69 5.99 -10.54 6.54
N SER A 70 6.32 -11.05 5.36
CA SER A 70 5.37 -11.15 4.24
C SER A 70 4.24 -12.13 4.56
N ILE A 71 4.54 -13.29 5.14
CA ILE A 71 3.51 -14.24 5.62
C ILE A 71 2.61 -13.59 6.68
N VAL A 72 3.22 -12.94 7.69
CA VAL A 72 2.48 -12.25 8.75
C VAL A 72 1.57 -11.16 8.17
N THR A 73 2.05 -10.44 7.16
CA THR A 73 1.29 -9.41 6.45
C THR A 73 0.09 -10.02 5.71
N LEU A 74 0.28 -11.10 4.94
CA LEU A 74 -0.80 -11.79 4.23
C LEU A 74 -1.90 -12.29 5.19
N VAL A 75 -1.49 -12.89 6.31
CA VAL A 75 -2.42 -13.35 7.35
C VAL A 75 -3.14 -12.16 7.99
N SER A 76 -2.41 -11.10 8.35
CA SER A 76 -2.98 -9.92 8.99
C SER A 76 -3.98 -9.21 8.09
N LEU A 77 -3.69 -9.01 6.80
CA LEU A 77 -4.63 -8.41 5.86
C LEU A 77 -5.89 -9.26 5.70
N SER A 78 -5.73 -10.57 5.51
CA SER A 78 -6.85 -11.50 5.36
C SER A 78 -7.75 -11.49 6.59
N LEU A 79 -7.15 -11.58 7.78
CA LEU A 79 -7.87 -11.51 9.06
C LEU A 79 -8.54 -10.15 9.23
N GLY A 80 -7.84 -9.05 8.95
CA GLY A 80 -8.38 -7.70 9.07
C GLY A 80 -9.59 -7.46 8.17
N ILE A 81 -9.60 -8.01 6.96
CA ILE A 81 -10.74 -7.95 6.04
C ILE A 81 -11.88 -8.85 6.52
N TRP A 82 -11.59 -10.05 7.02
CA TRP A 82 -12.60 -10.93 7.59
C TRP A 82 -13.28 -10.29 8.82
N ARG A 83 -12.49 -9.68 9.71
CA ARG A 83 -12.97 -9.02 10.92
C ARG A 83 -13.86 -7.81 10.63
N ILE A 84 -13.52 -6.96 9.66
CA ILE A 84 -14.42 -5.85 9.29
C ILE A 84 -15.73 -6.35 8.70
N ARG A 85 -15.72 -7.45 7.93
CA ARG A 85 -16.94 -8.10 7.42
C ARG A 85 -17.81 -8.67 8.54
N ALA A 86 -17.19 -9.13 9.63
CA ALA A 86 -17.88 -9.57 10.85
C ALA A 86 -18.30 -8.40 11.77
N GLY A 87 -18.09 -7.14 11.38
CA GLY A 87 -18.40 -5.96 12.20
C GLY A 87 -17.37 -5.63 13.29
N ASP A 88 -16.27 -6.38 13.39
CA ASP A 88 -15.21 -6.18 14.38
C ASP A 88 -14.20 -5.11 13.90
N VAL A 89 -14.58 -3.85 14.07
CA VAL A 89 -13.79 -2.68 13.69
C VAL A 89 -12.47 -2.60 14.47
N ARG A 90 -12.46 -3.04 15.73
CA ARG A 90 -11.26 -2.99 16.58
C ARG A 90 -10.19 -3.94 16.07
N ALA A 91 -10.56 -5.19 15.77
CA ALA A 91 -9.62 -6.16 15.22
C ALA A 91 -9.18 -5.77 13.79
N HIS A 92 -10.08 -5.26 12.95
CA HIS A 92 -9.72 -4.70 11.65
C HIS A 92 -8.64 -3.62 11.80
N ARG A 93 -8.85 -2.62 12.66
CA ARG A 93 -7.90 -1.54 12.89
C ARG A 93 -6.56 -2.06 13.41
N GLY A 94 -6.57 -3.04 14.31
CA GLY A 94 -5.34 -3.67 14.81
C GLY A 94 -4.53 -4.31 13.68
N ALA A 95 -5.20 -5.10 12.84
CA ALA A 95 -4.57 -5.78 11.70
C ALA A 95 -4.03 -4.80 10.63
N MET A 96 -4.79 -3.76 10.28
CA MET A 96 -4.35 -2.74 9.31
C MET A 96 -3.18 -1.93 9.86
N THR A 97 -3.23 -1.55 11.14
CA THR A 97 -2.13 -0.84 11.81
C THR A 97 -0.86 -1.68 11.85
N GLY A 98 -0.97 -2.95 12.27
CA GLY A 98 0.16 -3.87 12.33
C GLY A 98 0.81 -4.09 10.95
N SER A 99 -0.01 -4.25 9.91
CA SER A 99 0.49 -4.42 8.53
C SER A 99 1.23 -3.17 8.02
N TRP A 100 0.73 -1.97 8.33
CA TRP A 100 1.41 -0.73 7.96
C TRP A 100 2.72 -0.51 8.75
N LEU A 101 2.73 -0.82 10.05
CA LEU A 101 3.96 -0.79 10.85
C LEU A 101 4.99 -1.82 10.34
N GLY A 102 4.53 -3.01 9.93
CA GLY A 102 5.35 -4.01 9.26
C GLY A 102 5.98 -3.46 7.97
N LEU A 103 5.19 -2.79 7.12
CA LEU A 103 5.71 -2.13 5.92
C LEU A 103 6.77 -1.06 6.25
N CYS A 104 6.54 -0.22 7.26
CA CYS A 104 7.54 0.75 7.72
C CYS A 104 8.83 0.06 8.19
N GLY A 105 8.71 -1.02 8.97
CA GLY A 105 9.87 -1.80 9.41
C GLY A 105 10.63 -2.44 8.25
N ALA A 106 9.92 -2.97 7.25
CA ALA A 106 10.53 -3.50 6.03
C ALA A 106 11.27 -2.41 5.24
N PHE A 107 10.68 -1.22 5.10
CA PHE A 107 11.32 -0.10 4.44
C PHE A 107 12.59 0.34 5.18
N VAL A 108 12.53 0.48 6.51
CA VAL A 108 13.73 0.79 7.32
C VAL A 108 14.80 -0.28 7.11
N ALA A 109 14.45 -1.56 7.17
CA ALA A 109 15.41 -2.63 6.92
C ALA A 109 16.01 -2.59 5.50
N ALA A 110 15.25 -2.16 4.50
CA ALA A 110 15.70 -2.04 3.12
C ALA A 110 16.68 -0.87 2.91
N VAL A 111 16.54 0.23 3.67
CA VAL A 111 17.41 1.42 3.54
C VAL A 111 18.55 1.47 4.57
N ALA A 112 18.46 0.73 5.66
CA ALA A 112 19.47 0.73 6.73
C ALA A 112 20.79 0.05 6.34
N VAL A 113 20.79 -0.75 5.27
CA VAL A 113 22.00 -1.40 4.74
C VAL A 113 22.48 -0.59 3.53
N PRO A 114 23.62 0.13 3.63
CA PRO A 114 24.07 1.04 2.57
C PRO A 114 24.28 0.38 1.21
N ASP A 115 24.72 -0.88 1.19
CA ASP A 115 24.99 -1.64 -0.03
C ASP A 115 23.72 -2.17 -0.73
N ARG A 116 22.53 -1.82 -0.24
CA ARG A 116 21.27 -2.16 -0.92
C ARG A 116 20.99 -1.19 -2.07
N THR A 117 20.17 -1.64 -3.00
CA THR A 117 19.80 -0.92 -4.23
C THR A 117 19.16 0.44 -3.98
N LEU A 118 18.38 0.58 -2.91
CA LEU A 118 17.67 1.83 -2.59
C LEU A 118 18.62 2.96 -2.14
N PRO A 119 19.47 2.78 -1.10
CA PRO A 119 20.43 3.82 -0.70
C PRO A 119 21.44 4.18 -1.79
N THR A 120 22.01 3.19 -2.48
CA THR A 120 22.97 3.41 -3.58
C THR A 120 22.35 4.24 -4.71
N PHE A 121 21.16 3.87 -5.19
CA PHE A 121 20.45 4.65 -6.21
C PHE A 121 20.21 6.10 -5.78
N ALA A 122 19.85 6.34 -4.52
CA ALA A 122 19.58 7.69 -4.03
C ALA A 122 20.83 8.58 -4.01
N LEU A 123 22.00 7.99 -3.73
CA LEU A 123 23.27 8.69 -3.70
C LEU A 123 23.86 8.90 -5.10
N ASP A 124 23.75 7.89 -5.97
CA ASP A 124 24.33 7.92 -7.33
C ASP A 124 23.46 8.72 -8.31
N HIS A 125 22.14 8.74 -8.11
CA HIS A 125 21.17 9.38 -9.00
C HIS A 125 20.19 10.29 -8.24
N PRO A 126 20.65 11.41 -7.64
CA PRO A 126 19.82 12.24 -6.77
C PRO A 126 18.61 12.87 -7.48
N THR A 127 18.75 13.22 -8.77
CA THR A 127 17.63 13.73 -9.57
C THR A 127 16.61 12.63 -9.89
N GLY A 128 17.06 11.41 -10.15
CA GLY A 128 16.20 10.24 -10.31
C GLY A 128 15.44 9.90 -9.03
N ALA A 129 16.12 9.96 -7.89
CA ALA A 129 15.51 9.77 -6.57
C ALA A 129 14.46 10.83 -6.27
N LEU A 130 14.74 12.11 -6.56
CA LEU A 130 13.76 13.18 -6.43
C LEU A 130 12.55 12.95 -7.35
N ALA A 131 12.78 12.60 -8.62
CA ALA A 131 11.70 12.30 -9.56
C ALA A 131 10.84 11.13 -9.07
N ALA A 132 11.44 10.07 -8.52
CA ALA A 132 10.72 8.94 -7.95
C ALA A 132 9.88 9.35 -6.73
N LEU A 133 10.42 10.17 -5.82
CA LEU A 133 9.68 10.70 -4.68
C LEU A 133 8.48 11.55 -5.11
N LEU A 134 8.67 12.42 -6.10
CA LEU A 134 7.59 13.23 -6.68
C LEU A 134 6.53 12.35 -7.36
N ALA A 135 6.95 11.32 -8.10
CA ALA A 135 6.04 10.38 -8.75
C ALA A 135 5.22 9.59 -7.71
N VAL A 136 5.84 9.14 -6.62
CA VAL A 136 5.14 8.48 -5.50
C VAL A 136 4.14 9.44 -4.87
N ALA A 137 4.55 10.66 -4.55
CA ALA A 137 3.68 11.67 -3.96
C ALA A 137 2.48 12.03 -4.87
N ALA A 138 2.74 12.25 -6.16
CA ALA A 138 1.72 12.53 -7.16
C ALA A 138 0.76 11.34 -7.32
N THR A 139 1.27 10.11 -7.40
CA THR A 139 0.46 8.89 -7.52
C THR A 139 -0.44 8.71 -6.31
N SER A 140 0.11 8.84 -5.09
CA SER A 140 -0.68 8.74 -3.86
C SER A 140 -1.74 9.84 -3.78
N TRP A 141 -1.39 11.08 -4.16
CA TRP A 141 -2.35 12.18 -4.22
C TRP A 141 -3.48 11.91 -5.21
N VAL A 142 -3.17 11.45 -6.43
CA VAL A 142 -4.15 11.09 -7.45
C VAL A 142 -5.09 10.00 -6.93
N VAL A 143 -4.56 8.91 -6.37
CA VAL A 143 -5.38 7.82 -5.80
C VAL A 143 -6.32 8.35 -4.70
N ILE A 144 -5.79 9.18 -3.80
CA ILE A 144 -6.55 9.78 -2.70
C ILE A 144 -7.65 10.72 -3.23
N ARG A 145 -7.37 11.52 -4.27
CA ARG A 145 -8.32 12.45 -4.89
C ARG A 145 -9.40 11.72 -5.68
N LEU A 146 -9.03 10.76 -6.52
CA LEU A 146 -9.96 9.94 -7.30
C LEU A 146 -10.90 9.16 -6.37
N GLY A 147 -10.39 8.60 -5.28
CA GLY A 147 -11.22 7.95 -4.27
C GLY A 147 -12.25 8.89 -3.63
N GLY A 148 -11.94 10.19 -3.49
CA GLY A 148 -12.90 11.20 -3.05
C GLY A 148 -13.95 11.51 -4.11
N LEU A 149 -13.53 11.80 -5.33
CA LEU A 149 -14.44 12.11 -6.44
C LEU A 149 -15.42 10.96 -6.75
N LEU A 150 -14.93 9.71 -6.69
CA LEU A 150 -15.77 8.53 -6.89
C LEU A 150 -16.73 8.29 -5.72
N ALA A 151 -16.30 8.57 -4.49
CA ALA A 151 -17.16 8.51 -3.31
C ALA A 151 -18.28 9.55 -3.37
N ASP A 152 -17.95 10.78 -3.77
CA ASP A 152 -18.92 11.88 -3.90
C ASP A 152 -19.97 11.58 -4.98
N ARG A 153 -19.55 11.04 -6.12
CA ARG A 153 -20.46 10.62 -7.20
C ARG A 153 -21.43 9.52 -6.75
N ALA A 154 -20.97 8.57 -5.95
CA ALA A 154 -21.80 7.50 -5.43
C ALA A 154 -22.82 7.98 -4.38
N ALA A 155 -22.59 9.16 -3.78
CA ALA A 155 -23.48 9.76 -2.79
C ALA A 155 -24.57 10.67 -3.41
N LEU A 156 -24.48 11.00 -4.71
CA LEU A 156 -25.50 11.80 -5.39
C LEU A 156 -26.78 10.97 -5.58
N PRO A 157 -27.97 11.48 -5.18
CA PRO A 157 -29.23 10.81 -5.48
C PRO A 157 -29.41 10.69 -7.00
N ALA A 158 -29.94 9.55 -7.47
CA ALA A 158 -30.26 9.35 -8.87
C ALA A 158 -31.05 10.56 -9.39
N ALA A 159 -30.56 11.20 -10.45
CA ALA A 159 -31.22 12.35 -11.05
C ALA A 159 -32.70 12.02 -11.27
N PRO A 160 -33.65 12.94 -10.92
CA PRO A 160 -35.07 12.66 -11.11
C PRO A 160 -35.33 12.27 -12.57
N LEU A 161 -35.93 11.08 -12.78
CA LEU A 161 -36.40 10.69 -14.10
C LEU A 161 -37.35 11.79 -14.57
N ARG A 162 -37.03 12.42 -15.71
CA ARG A 162 -37.90 13.41 -16.35
C ARG A 162 -39.24 12.73 -16.62
N PRO A 163 -40.38 13.25 -16.13
CA PRO A 163 -41.66 12.64 -16.44
C PRO A 163 -41.89 12.72 -17.96
N PRO A 164 -42.48 11.68 -18.59
CA PRO A 164 -42.85 11.74 -19.99
C PRO A 164 -43.92 12.84 -20.19
N ASP A 165 -43.70 13.60 -21.25
CA ASP A 165 -44.50 14.72 -21.78
C ASP A 165 -45.94 14.33 -22.20
#